data_AF-A0A7V1ALK1-F1
#
_entry.id   AF-A0A7V1ALK1-F1
#
_cell.length_a   1.000
_cell.length_b   1.000
_cell.length_c   1.000
_cell.angle_alpha   90.00
_cell.angle_beta   90.00
_cell.angle_gamma   90.00
#
_symmetry.space_group_name_H-M   'P 1'
#
loop_
_entity.id
_entity.type
_entity.pdbx_description
1 polymer ?
#
loop_
_entity_poly.entity_id
_entity_poly.type
_entity_poly.pdbx_seq_one_letter_code
_entity_poly.pdbx_strand_id
1 'polypeptide(L)'
;MQTISLKSNSPDDAIPLLRSAIDREKRIITESLRIAKEKIGRLSKVLGVDIDKLMKGDIEHTESNELRLIELEGEIELMKHLESELKELESVEICK
;
A
#
# COMPACT_ATOMS: atom_id res chain seq x y z
N MET A 1 2.73 -18.27 -13.31
CA MET A 1 2.24 -18.59 -11.95
C MET A 1 3.08 -19.71 -11.39
N GLN A 2 3.41 -19.64 -10.10
CA GLN A 2 4.10 -20.70 -9.37
C GLN A 2 3.22 -21.08 -8.16
N THR A 3 3.25 -22.34 -7.76
CA THR A 3 2.41 -22.85 -6.66
C THR A 3 3.19 -22.83 -5.35
N ILE A 4 2.55 -22.37 -4.29
CA ILE A 4 3.03 -22.49 -2.90
C ILE A 4 2.23 -23.63 -2.23
N SER A 5 2.93 -24.61 -1.65
CA SER A 5 2.30 -25.76 -0.98
C SER A 5 2.32 -25.60 0.54
N LEU A 6 1.15 -25.74 1.16
CA LEU A 6 0.98 -25.64 2.62
C LEU A 6 0.58 -27.01 3.20
N LYS A 7 1.11 -27.35 4.38
CA LYS A 7 0.70 -28.54 5.16
C LYS A 7 -0.25 -28.11 6.27
N SER A 8 -1.34 -28.83 6.44
CA SER A 8 -2.33 -28.60 7.51
C SER A 8 -2.82 -29.93 8.08
N ASN A 9 -3.13 -29.95 9.37
CA ASN A 9 -3.79 -31.08 10.02
C ASN A 9 -5.29 -31.14 9.68
N SER A 10 -5.87 -30.03 9.21
CA SER A 10 -7.27 -29.91 8.80
C SER A 10 -7.36 -29.06 7.51
N PRO A 11 -7.07 -29.63 6.33
CA PRO A 11 -7.09 -28.88 5.07
C PRO A 11 -8.47 -28.28 4.74
N ASP A 12 -9.54 -29.02 5.03
CA ASP A 12 -10.93 -28.61 4.76
C ASP A 12 -11.33 -27.35 5.54
N ASP A 13 -10.79 -27.19 6.77
CA ASP A 13 -11.01 -26.00 7.60
C ASP A 13 -10.02 -24.88 7.26
N ALA A 14 -8.77 -25.22 6.90
CA ALA A 14 -7.72 -24.26 6.63
C ALA A 14 -7.96 -23.46 5.34
N ILE A 15 -8.50 -24.09 4.29
CA ILE A 15 -8.77 -23.43 3.01
C ILE A 15 -9.74 -22.23 3.17
N PRO A 16 -10.94 -22.38 3.78
CA PRO A 16 -11.83 -21.26 4.05
C PRO A 16 -11.21 -20.17 4.92
N LEU A 17 -10.42 -20.53 5.93
CA LEU A 17 -9.73 -19.57 6.80
C LEU A 17 -8.73 -18.73 6.03
N LEU A 18 -7.91 -19.35 5.18
CA LEU A 18 -6.94 -18.64 4.34
C LEU A 18 -7.63 -17.71 3.34
N ARG A 19 -8.74 -18.14 2.72
CA ARG A 19 -9.55 -17.27 1.84
C ARG A 19 -10.05 -16.04 2.59
N SER A 20 -10.65 -16.25 3.76
CA SER A 20 -11.14 -15.16 4.61
C SER A 20 -10.03 -14.21 5.04
N ALA A 21 -8.85 -14.75 5.39
CA ALA A 21 -7.69 -13.94 5.77
C ALA A 21 -7.21 -13.05 4.62
N ILE A 22 -7.06 -13.60 3.41
CA ILE A 22 -6.67 -12.84 2.22
C ILE A 22 -7.71 -11.77 1.89
N ASP A 23 -9.00 -12.11 1.95
CA ASP A 23 -10.07 -11.14 1.69
C ASP A 23 -10.11 -10.01 2.71
N ARG A 24 -9.87 -10.32 3.99
CA ARG A 24 -9.76 -9.33 5.05
C ARG A 24 -8.55 -8.42 4.82
N GLU A 25 -7.40 -8.98 4.47
CA GLU A 25 -6.18 -8.22 4.25
C GLU A 25 -6.32 -7.25 3.07
N LYS A 26 -6.89 -7.73 1.94
CA LYS A 26 -7.21 -6.86 0.79
C LYS A 26 -8.09 -5.67 1.20
N ARG A 27 -9.10 -5.87 2.07
CA ARG A 27 -9.96 -4.78 2.57
C ARG A 27 -9.20 -3.78 3.43
N ILE A 28 -8.34 -4.27 4.33
CA ILE A 28 -7.50 -3.42 5.19
C ILE A 28 -6.58 -2.57 4.32
N ILE A 29 -5.86 -3.18 3.39
CA ILE A 29 -4.93 -2.46 2.49
C ILE A 29 -5.69 -1.45 1.62
N THR A 30 -6.86 -1.81 1.09
CA THR A 30 -7.69 -0.90 0.29
C THR A 30 -8.08 0.36 1.09
N GLU A 31 -8.47 0.19 2.35
CA GLU A 31 -8.83 1.32 3.21
C GLU A 31 -7.60 2.16 3.58
N SER A 32 -6.47 1.52 3.91
CA SER A 32 -5.20 2.21 4.15
C SER A 32 -4.76 3.03 2.93
N LEU A 33 -4.91 2.49 1.72
CA LEU A 33 -4.64 3.20 0.46
C LEU A 33 -5.54 4.42 0.29
N ARG A 34 -6.83 4.30 0.63
CA ARG A 34 -7.77 5.45 0.58
C ARG A 34 -7.28 6.57 1.50
N ILE A 35 -6.92 6.24 2.74
CA ILE A 35 -6.43 7.20 3.73
C ILE A 35 -5.11 7.85 3.28
N ALA A 36 -4.16 7.05 2.77
CA ALA A 36 -2.88 7.55 2.26
C ALA A 36 -3.09 8.51 1.08
N LYS A 37 -3.94 8.14 0.11
CA LYS A 37 -4.28 9.00 -1.05
C LYS A 37 -4.91 10.32 -0.63
N GLU A 38 -5.81 10.30 0.36
CA GLU A 38 -6.39 11.52 0.92
C GLU A 38 -5.33 12.39 1.60
N LYS A 39 -4.42 11.79 2.36
CA LYS A 39 -3.34 12.52 3.04
C LYS A 39 -2.35 13.14 2.06
N ILE A 40 -1.89 12.37 1.07
CA ILE A 40 -1.05 12.84 -0.05
C ILE A 40 -1.73 14.01 -0.75
N GLY A 41 -3.01 13.87 -1.10
CA GLY A 41 -3.76 14.92 -1.79
C GLY A 41 -3.95 16.20 -0.96
N ARG A 42 -4.00 16.12 0.37
CA ARG A 42 -4.01 17.30 1.24
C ARG A 42 -2.62 17.95 1.32
N LEU A 43 -1.58 17.15 1.56
CA LEU A 43 -0.20 17.64 1.70
C LEU A 43 0.29 18.30 0.41
N SER A 44 0.07 17.67 -0.76
CA SER A 44 0.47 18.23 -2.05
C SER A 44 -0.21 19.56 -2.35
N LYS A 45 -1.51 19.69 -2.03
CA LYS A 45 -2.25 20.95 -2.16
C LYS A 45 -1.74 22.05 -1.22
N VAL A 46 -1.47 21.71 0.05
CA VAL A 46 -0.96 22.67 1.04
C VAL A 46 0.43 23.17 0.68
N LEU A 47 1.28 22.29 0.15
CA LEU A 47 2.65 22.60 -0.24
C LEU A 47 2.74 23.22 -1.64
N GLY A 48 1.68 23.09 -2.46
CA GLY A 48 1.68 23.56 -3.85
C GLY A 48 2.68 22.79 -4.73
N VAL A 49 2.96 21.54 -4.40
CA VAL A 49 4.01 20.72 -5.03
C VAL A 49 3.45 19.73 -6.02
N ASP A 50 4.23 19.51 -7.08
CA ASP A 50 4.04 18.41 -8.01
C ASP A 50 4.71 17.15 -7.44
N ILE A 51 3.94 16.08 -7.28
CA ILE A 51 4.39 14.83 -6.67
C ILE A 51 5.51 14.18 -7.50
N ASP A 52 5.43 14.23 -8.83
CA ASP A 52 6.43 13.59 -9.68
C ASP A 52 7.76 14.34 -9.62
N LYS A 53 7.72 15.66 -9.49
CA LYS A 53 8.93 16.47 -9.26
C LYS A 53 9.52 16.22 -7.88
N LEU A 54 8.67 16.13 -6.85
CA LEU A 54 9.11 15.83 -5.49
C LEU A 54 9.88 14.51 -5.45
N MET A 55 9.28 13.44 -5.97
CA MET A 55 9.89 12.10 -5.94
C MET A 55 11.14 11.96 -6.83
N LYS A 56 11.43 12.93 -7.70
CA LYS A 56 12.68 13.02 -8.47
C LYS A 56 13.77 13.82 -7.77
N GLY A 57 13.46 14.46 -6.64
CA GLY A 57 14.36 15.38 -5.95
C GLY A 57 14.44 16.77 -6.59
N ASP A 58 13.50 17.12 -7.47
CA ASP A 58 13.48 18.42 -8.17
C ASP A 58 12.86 19.55 -7.31
N ILE A 59 12.45 19.24 -6.08
CA ILE A 59 11.87 20.20 -5.13
C ILE A 59 12.85 20.45 -3.99
N GLU A 60 13.19 21.72 -3.81
CA GLU A 60 14.08 22.16 -2.74
C GLU A 60 13.41 22.03 -1.37
N HIS A 61 14.14 21.37 -0.47
CA HIS A 61 13.81 21.30 0.95
C HIS A 61 14.43 22.49 1.67
N THR A 62 13.58 23.37 2.14
CA THR A 62 13.93 24.52 2.98
C THR A 62 13.51 24.24 4.41
N GLU A 63 14.10 24.92 5.40
CA GLU A 63 13.70 24.77 6.81
C GLU A 63 12.18 24.95 7.04
N SER A 64 11.52 25.76 6.20
CA SER A 64 10.09 26.05 6.31
C SER A 64 9.14 24.95 5.81
N ASN A 65 9.60 24.08 4.91
CA ASN A 65 8.77 23.06 4.25
C ASN A 65 9.31 21.63 4.40
N GLU A 66 10.57 21.46 4.82
CA GLU A 66 11.29 20.19 4.91
C GLU A 66 10.47 19.10 5.59
N LEU A 67 9.98 19.33 6.81
CA LEU A 67 9.23 18.32 7.56
C LEU A 67 7.97 17.83 6.82
N ARG A 68 7.27 18.74 6.14
CA ARG A 68 6.04 18.41 5.41
C ARG A 68 6.33 17.74 4.07
N LEU A 69 7.45 18.07 3.43
CA LEU A 69 7.91 17.40 2.22
C LEU A 69 8.34 15.96 2.54
N ILE A 70 9.12 15.76 3.61
CA ILE A 70 9.49 14.42 4.10
C ILE A 70 8.24 13.61 4.44
N GLU A 71 7.26 14.22 5.11
CA GLU A 71 5.99 13.55 5.40
C GLU A 71 5.28 13.13 4.09
N LEU A 72 5.21 14.02 3.10
CA LEU A 72 4.59 13.71 1.81
C LEU A 72 5.33 12.58 1.07
N GLU A 73 6.66 12.62 1.02
CA GLU A 73 7.49 11.56 0.44
C GLU A 73 7.23 10.21 1.09
N GLY A 74 7.23 10.16 2.44
CA GLY A 74 6.94 8.95 3.20
C GLY A 74 5.54 8.40 2.92
N GLU A 75 4.52 9.25 2.82
CA GLU A 75 3.16 8.82 2.47
C GLU A 75 3.09 8.26 1.03
N ILE A 76 3.82 8.85 0.08
CA ILE A 76 3.88 8.37 -1.30
C ILE A 76 4.57 6.99 -1.35
N GLU A 77 5.66 6.79 -0.63
CA GLU A 77 6.35 5.50 -0.55
C GLU A 77 5.46 4.44 0.09
N LEU A 78 4.78 4.77 1.19
CA LEU A 78 3.81 3.89 1.84
C LEU A 78 2.69 3.49 0.87
N MET A 79 2.12 4.46 0.13
CA MET A 79 1.09 4.18 -0.87
C MET A 79 1.61 3.21 -1.94
N LYS A 80 2.80 3.43 -2.50
CA LYS A 80 3.39 2.53 -3.50
C LYS A 80 3.58 1.12 -2.97
N HIS A 81 4.03 0.99 -1.72
CA HIS A 81 4.20 -0.30 -1.07
C HIS A 81 2.85 -1.03 -0.93
N LEU A 82 1.83 -0.35 -0.40
CA LEU A 82 0.48 -0.89 -0.26
C LEU A 82 -0.17 -1.27 -1.60
N GLU A 83 0.05 -0.49 -2.65
CA GLU A 83 -0.43 -0.82 -4.01
C GLU A 83 0.24 -2.10 -4.54
N SER A 84 1.54 -2.27 -4.27
CA SER A 84 2.26 -3.49 -4.62
C SER A 84 1.72 -4.69 -3.83
N GLU A 85 1.54 -4.58 -2.52
CA GLU A 85 1.02 -5.67 -1.69
C GLU A 85 -0.41 -6.07 -2.10
N LEU A 86 -1.27 -5.09 -2.35
CA LEU A 86 -2.64 -5.36 -2.81
C LEU A 86 -2.62 -6.14 -4.12
N LYS A 87 -1.80 -5.71 -5.08
CA LYS A 87 -1.66 -6.37 -6.38
C LYS A 87 -1.18 -7.81 -6.24
N GLU A 88 -0.21 -8.05 -5.36
CA GLU A 88 0.26 -9.41 -5.08
C GLU A 88 -0.86 -10.26 -4.46
N LEU A 89 -1.60 -9.76 -3.47
CA LEU A 89 -2.75 -10.47 -2.88
C LEU A 89 -3.90 -10.72 -3.85
N GLU A 90 -4.17 -9.79 -4.76
CA GLU A 90 -5.16 -9.95 -5.83
C GLU A 90 -4.77 -11.05 -6.83
N SER A 91 -3.48 -11.31 -6.97
CA SER A 91 -2.96 -12.40 -7.81
C SER A 91 -3.02 -13.79 -7.13
N VAL A 92 -3.26 -13.84 -5.81
CA VAL A 92 -3.29 -15.10 -5.07
C VAL A 92 -4.60 -15.84 -5.30
N GLU A 93 -4.47 -17.05 -5.84
CA GLU A 93 -5.55 -18.01 -5.97
C GLU A 93 -5.29 -19.22 -5.05
N ILE A 94 -6.25 -19.52 -4.18
CA ILE A 94 -6.20 -20.75 -3.38
C ILE A 94 -6.82 -21.88 -4.21
N CYS A 95 -5.97 -22.79 -4.68
CA CYS A 95 -6.37 -24.02 -5.35
C CYS A 95 -6.91 -25.06 -4.36
N LYS A 96 -7.77 -25.97 -4.83
CA LYS A 96 -8.22 -27.14 -4.08
C LYS A 96 -7.29 -28.33 -4.31
#